data_AF-A0A373WM23-F1
#
_entry.id   AF-A0A373WM23-F1
#
_cell.length_a   1.000
_cell.length_b   1.000
_cell.length_c   1.000
_cell.angle_alpha   90.00
_cell.angle_beta   90.00
_cell.angle_gamma   90.00
#
_symmetry.space_group_name_H-M   'P 1'
#
loop_
_entity.id
_entity.type
_entity.pdbx_description
1 polymer ?
#
loop_
_entity_poly.entity_id
_entity_poly.type
_entity_poly.pdbx_seq_one_letter_code
_entity_poly.pdbx_strand_id
1 'polypeptide(L)'
;MKDAISEQYVIAFRAALRINHTRLDDEIKDIISAARADLQLEGIRQDKVCDEDDPLIKRAISAYMKAEFGLDNADAPKYRESYEMLKRKLTLSDEYLETREE
;
A
#
# COMPACT_ATOMS: atom_id res chain seq x y z
N MET A 1 15.61 -7.94 -7.74
CA MET A 1 14.41 -8.64 -8.24
C MET A 1 13.23 -7.73 -7.98
N LYS A 2 12.37 -7.46 -8.95
CA LYS A 2 11.10 -6.75 -8.68
C LYS A 2 10.28 -7.68 -7.78
N ASP A 3 10.01 -7.28 -6.55
CA ASP A 3 9.09 -8.00 -5.67
C ASP A 3 7.74 -8.12 -6.39
N ALA A 4 7.41 -9.33 -6.83
CA ALA A 4 6.26 -9.57 -7.68
C ALA A 4 4.99 -9.45 -6.85
N ILE A 5 4.07 -8.59 -7.27
CA ILE A 5 2.73 -8.50 -6.68
C ILE A 5 1.94 -9.74 -7.11
N SER A 6 1.43 -10.53 -6.16
CA SER A 6 0.68 -11.73 -6.49
C SER A 6 -0.68 -11.42 -7.12
N GLU A 7 -1.17 -12.32 -7.99
CA GLU A 7 -2.51 -12.18 -8.58
C GLU A 7 -3.61 -12.18 -7.50
N GLN A 8 -3.44 -12.95 -6.43
CA GLN A 8 -4.39 -13.00 -5.32
C GLN A 8 -4.48 -11.65 -4.60
N TYR A 9 -3.37 -10.94 -4.46
CA TYR A 9 -3.34 -9.61 -3.89
C TYR A 9 -4.09 -8.60 -4.77
N VAL A 10 -3.86 -8.64 -6.09
CA VAL A 10 -4.60 -7.82 -7.05
C VAL A 10 -6.11 -8.12 -7.00
N ILE A 11 -6.50 -9.40 -6.94
CA ILE A 11 -7.90 -9.82 -6.79
C ILE A 11 -8.52 -9.20 -5.52
N ALA A 12 -7.79 -9.22 -4.40
CA ALA A 12 -8.28 -8.67 -3.13
C ALA A 12 -8.53 -7.15 -3.20
N PHE A 13 -7.63 -6.39 -3.82
CA PHE A 13 -7.81 -4.95 -4.00
C PHE A 13 -8.88 -4.59 -5.02
N ARG A 14 -8.99 -5.38 -6.10
CA ARG A 14 -10.08 -5.24 -7.06
C ARG A 14 -11.44 -5.42 -6.39
N ALA A 15 -11.56 -6.43 -5.52
CA ALA A 15 -12.77 -6.63 -4.72
C ALA A 15 -13.03 -5.46 -3.75
N ALA A 16 -11.99 -4.92 -3.11
CA ALA A 16 -12.10 -3.76 -2.22
C ALA A 16 -12.58 -2.49 -2.95
N LEU A 17 -12.23 -2.33 -4.23
CA LEU A 17 -12.70 -1.27 -5.13
C LEU A 17 -14.07 -1.56 -5.77
N ARG A 18 -14.65 -2.74 -5.51
CA ARG A 18 -15.92 -3.20 -6.11
C ARG A 18 -15.87 -3.30 -7.63
N ILE A 19 -14.70 -3.60 -8.19
CA ILE A 19 -14.49 -3.81 -9.62
C ILE A 19 -14.70 -5.29 -9.95
N ASN A 20 -15.42 -5.59 -11.04
CA ASN A 20 -15.73 -6.96 -11.47
C ASN A 20 -15.03 -7.39 -12.77
N HIS A 21 -14.10 -6.57 -13.28
CA HIS A 21 -13.33 -6.85 -14.50
C HIS A 21 -11.83 -6.65 -14.26
N THR A 22 -10.99 -7.21 -15.12
CA THR A 22 -9.52 -7.17 -14.97
C THR A 22 -8.83 -6.02 -15.73
N ARG A 23 -9.59 -5.16 -16.42
CA ARG A 23 -9.02 -4.08 -17.27
C ARG A 23 -8.17 -3.05 -16.51
N LEU A 24 -8.34 -2.96 -15.19
CA LEU A 24 -7.63 -2.02 -14.33
C LEU A 24 -6.62 -2.73 -13.42
N ASP A 25 -6.34 -4.02 -13.66
CA ASP A 25 -5.42 -4.80 -12.82
C ASP A 25 -3.99 -4.24 -12.90
N ASP A 26 -3.56 -3.74 -14.05
CA ASP A 26 -2.24 -3.13 -14.20
C ASP A 26 -2.16 -1.77 -13.47
N GLU A 27 -3.22 -0.95 -13.53
CA GLU A 27 -3.31 0.29 -12.74
C GLU A 27 -3.29 0.00 -11.23
N ILE A 28 -4.00 -1.05 -10.79
CA ILE A 28 -3.96 -1.50 -9.39
C ILE A 28 -2.53 -1.88 -8.99
N LYS A 29 -1.80 -2.62 -9.84
CA LYS A 29 -0.40 -2.99 -9.56
C LYS A 29 0.52 -1.78 -9.51
N ASP A 30 0.32 -0.80 -10.39
CA ASP A 30 1.11 0.43 -10.42
C ASP A 30 0.91 1.24 -9.13
N ILE A 31 -0.33 1.37 -8.67
CA ILE A 31 -0.66 2.06 -7.41
C ILE A 31 -0.12 1.30 -6.19
N ILE A 32 -0.22 -0.03 -6.16
CA ILE A 32 0.40 -0.85 -5.09
C ILE A 32 1.91 -0.63 -5.08
N SER A 33 2.55 -0.61 -6.25
CA SER A 33 3.99 -0.38 -6.37
C SER A 33 4.37 1.02 -5.88
N ALA A 34 3.58 2.05 -6.21
CA ALA A 34 3.77 3.41 -5.71
C ALA A 34 3.64 3.49 -4.19
N ALA A 35 2.62 2.85 -3.61
CA ALA A 35 2.43 2.79 -2.17
C ALA A 35 3.60 2.08 -1.47
N ARG A 36 4.06 0.94 -2.02
CA ARG A 36 5.24 0.22 -1.50
C ARG A 36 6.49 1.10 -1.54
N ALA A 37 6.74 1.79 -2.64
CA ALA A 37 7.87 2.69 -2.78
C ALA A 37 7.82 3.86 -1.78
N ASP A 38 6.64 4.44 -1.53
CA ASP A 38 6.47 5.50 -0.54
C ASP A 38 6.77 5.01 0.88
N LEU A 39 6.25 3.84 1.27
CA LEU A 39 6.56 3.23 2.57
C LEU A 39 8.06 2.95 2.74
N GLN A 40 8.73 2.45 1.69
CA GLN A 40 10.18 2.23 1.71
C GLN A 40 10.96 3.54 1.83
N LEU A 41 10.52 4.62 1.18
CA LEU A 41 11.15 5.94 1.26
C LEU A 41 11.15 6.49 2.70
N GLU A 42 10.13 6.14 3.48
CA GLU A 42 10.02 6.50 4.90
C GLU A 42 10.83 5.58 5.83
N GLY A 43 11.59 4.62 5.28
CA GLY A 43 12.47 3.72 6.04
C GLY A 43 11.80 2.44 6.55
N ILE A 44 10.62 2.09 6.04
CA ILE A 44 9.98 0.81 6.35
C ILE A 44 10.68 -0.32 5.58
N ARG A 45 11.01 -1.39 6.28
CA ARG A 45 11.75 -2.55 5.77
C ARG A 45 11.14 -3.13 4.50
N GLN A 46 11.99 -3.47 3.54
CA GLN A 46 11.56 -4.07 2.27
C GLN A 46 10.79 -5.37 2.47
N ASP A 47 11.23 -6.25 3.39
CA ASP A 47 10.55 -7.53 3.65
C ASP A 47 9.13 -7.33 4.19
N LYS A 48 8.90 -6.29 5.00
CA LYS A 48 7.57 -5.92 5.48
C LYS A 48 6.70 -5.31 4.39
N VAL A 49 7.22 -4.37 3.62
CA VAL A 49 6.46 -3.70 2.56
C VAL A 49 6.01 -4.69 1.46
N CYS A 50 6.79 -5.74 1.24
CA CYS A 50 6.49 -6.80 0.28
C CYS A 50 5.69 -7.97 0.87
N ASP A 51 5.48 -7.99 2.19
CA ASP A 51 4.64 -8.97 2.88
C ASP A 51 3.16 -8.68 2.59
N GLU A 52 2.55 -9.51 1.74
CA GLU A 52 1.15 -9.41 1.35
C GLU A 52 0.18 -9.90 2.44
N ASP A 53 0.70 -10.61 3.45
CA ASP A 53 -0.02 -11.13 4.60
C ASP A 53 0.07 -10.19 5.82
N ASP A 54 0.97 -9.20 5.83
CA ASP A 54 1.06 -8.21 6.90
C ASP A 54 -0.21 -7.32 6.93
N PRO A 55 -1.01 -7.38 8.01
CA PRO A 55 -2.29 -6.70 8.06
C PRO A 55 -2.17 -5.17 8.12
N LEU A 56 -1.07 -4.63 8.67
CA LEU A 56 -0.86 -3.20 8.78
C LEU A 56 -0.37 -2.61 7.45
N ILE A 57 0.54 -3.30 6.76
CA ILE A 57 1.01 -2.93 5.42
C ILE A 57 -0.14 -2.97 4.43
N LYS A 58 -0.93 -4.05 4.42
CA LYS A 58 -2.12 -4.16 3.57
C LYS A 58 -3.14 -3.05 3.84
N ARG A 59 -3.30 -2.63 5.11
CA ARG A 59 -4.19 -1.52 5.47
C ARG A 59 -3.65 -0.18 4.98
N ALA A 60 -2.34 0.07 5.08
CA ALA A 60 -1.71 1.28 4.55
C ALA A 60 -1.90 1.37 3.02
N ILE A 61 -1.55 0.30 2.29
CA ILE A 61 -1.72 0.23 0.84
C ILE A 61 -3.20 0.37 0.44
N SER A 62 -4.15 -0.20 1.21
CA SER A 62 -5.59 -0.01 0.97
C SER A 62 -6.03 1.45 1.10
N ALA A 63 -5.51 2.17 2.09
CA ALA A 63 -5.83 3.59 2.27
C ALA A 63 -5.24 4.43 1.13
N TYR A 64 -3.97 4.18 0.78
CA TYR A 64 -3.32 4.84 -0.35
C TYR A 64 -4.08 4.59 -1.65
N MET A 65 -4.38 3.33 -1.96
CA MET A 65 -5.11 2.98 -3.18
C MET A 65 -6.49 3.63 -3.22
N LYS A 66 -7.24 3.67 -2.12
CA LYS A 66 -8.53 4.39 -2.11
C LYS A 66 -8.38 5.90 -2.28
N ALA A 67 -7.25 6.48 -1.90
CA ALA A 67 -6.98 7.91 -2.09
C ALA A 67 -6.60 8.24 -3.54
N GLU A 68 -5.80 7.38 -4.18
CA GLU A 68 -5.24 7.65 -5.51
C GLU A 68 -6.04 7.02 -6.67
N PHE A 69 -6.90 6.04 -6.40
CA PHE A 69 -7.66 5.36 -7.44
C PHE A 69 -8.86 6.19 -7.91
N GLY A 70 -8.83 6.57 -9.17
CA GLY A 70 -9.86 7.39 -9.81
C GLY A 70 -9.71 8.89 -9.54
N LEU A 71 -10.07 9.70 -10.53
CA LEU A 71 -9.82 11.15 -10.52
C LEU A 71 -10.84 11.97 -9.71
N ASP A 72 -11.99 11.38 -9.35
CA ASP A 72 -13.12 12.09 -8.71
C ASP A 72 -13.59 11.36 -7.44
N ASN A 73 -12.73 11.39 -6.41
CA ASN A 73 -13.03 10.81 -5.11
C ASN A 73 -13.07 11.90 -4.02
N ALA A 74 -14.28 12.28 -3.61
CA ALA A 74 -14.50 13.27 -2.54
C ALA A 74 -13.94 12.84 -1.18
N ASP A 75 -13.77 11.53 -0.95
CA ASP A 75 -13.18 10.99 0.28
C ASP A 75 -11.65 10.81 0.18
N ALA A 76 -11.02 11.11 -0.97
CA ALA A 76 -9.57 10.96 -1.14
C ALA A 76 -8.73 11.64 -0.05
N PRO A 77 -9.04 12.89 0.39
CA PRO A 77 -8.30 13.53 1.47
C PRO A 77 -8.34 12.75 2.78
N LYS A 78 -9.49 12.14 3.12
CA LYS A 78 -9.66 11.33 4.34
C LYS A 78 -8.85 10.04 4.27
N TYR A 79 -8.83 9.39 3.11
CA TYR A 79 -8.01 8.20 2.91
C TYR A 79 -6.52 8.52 2.96
N ARG A 80 -6.10 9.64 2.37
CA ARG A 80 -4.71 10.10 2.43
C ARG A 80 -4.29 10.45 3.87
N GLU A 81 -5.16 11.09 4.64
CA GLU A 81 -4.94 11.31 6.07
C GLU A 81 -4.80 9.98 6.84
N SER A 82 -5.70 9.02 6.60
CA SER A 82 -5.60 7.69 7.23
C SER A 82 -4.31 6.97 6.85
N TYR A 83 -3.86 7.10 5.60
CA TYR A 83 -2.59 6.55 5.14
C TYR A 83 -1.42 7.18 5.88
N GLU A 84 -1.37 8.51 5.94
CA GLU A 84 -0.32 9.26 6.64
C GLU A 84 -0.25 8.91 8.13
N MET A 85 -1.39 8.76 8.81
CA MET A 85 -1.43 8.32 10.20
C MET A 85 -0.90 6.89 10.40
N LEU A 86 -1.20 5.98 9.47
CA LEU A 86 -0.68 4.60 9.52
C LEU A 86 0.83 4.59 9.26
N LYS A 87 1.27 5.29 8.22
CA LYS A 87 2.68 5.45 7.86
C LYS A 87 3.52 5.93 9.03
N ARG A 88 3.08 7.01 9.70
CA ARG A 88 3.73 7.53 10.93
C ARG A 88 3.79 6.52 12.07
N LYS A 89 2.77 5.67 12.24
CA LYS A 89 2.77 4.63 13.28
C LYS A 89 3.77 3.53 12.96
N LEU A 90 3.85 3.13 11.69
CA LEU A 90 4.82 2.13 11.23
C LEU A 90 6.25 2.62 11.41
N THR A 91 6.52 3.89 11.09
CA THR A 91 7.85 4.51 11.27
C THR A 91 8.24 4.76 12.72
N LEU A 92 7.37 4.49 13.69
CA LEU A 92 7.68 4.55 15.13
C LEU A 92 7.86 3.16 15.75
N SER A 93 7.76 2.10 14.94
CA SER A 93 7.86 0.73 15.39
C SER A 93 9.16 0.10 14.89
N ASP A 94 9.99 -0.37 15.83
CA ASP A 94 11.24 -1.06 15.52
C ASP A 94 11.02 -2.35 14.69
N GLU A 95 9.83 -2.96 14.77
CA GLU A 95 9.49 -4.13 13.96
C GLU A 95 9.48 -3.80 12.45
N TYR A 96 9.07 -2.58 12.11
CA TYR A 96 8.84 -2.14 10.74
C TYR A 96 9.99 -1.29 10.18
N LEU A 97 10.81 -0.69 11.04
CA LEU A 97 11.95 0.12 10.64
C LEU A 97 13.15 -0.74 10.25
N GLU A 98 13.85 -0.31 9.21
CA GLU A 98 15.17 -0.85 8.90
C GLU A 98 16.11 -0.46 10.04
N THR A 99 16.68 -1.45 10.74
CA THR A 99 17.66 -1.19 11.80
C THR A 99 18.86 -0.49 11.15
N ARG A 100 18.97 0.81 11.42
CA ARG A 100 20.19 1.57 11.11
C ARG A 100 21.23 1.13 12.13
N GLU A 101 22.12 0.23 11.75
CA GLU A 101 23.34 0.02 12.53
C GLU A 101 24.15 1.33 12.47
N GLU A 102 24.38 1.95 13.63
CA GLU A 102 25.20 3.15 13.80
C GLU A 102 26.69 2.87 13.67
#